data_AF-A0A968NT31-F1
#
_entry.id   AF-A0A968NT31-F1
#
_cell.length_a   1.000
_cell.length_b   1.000
_cell.length_c   1.000
_cell.angle_alpha   90.00
_cell.angle_beta   90.00
_cell.angle_gamma   90.00
#
_symmetry.space_group_name_H-M   'P 1'
#
loop_
_entity.id
_entity.type
_entity.pdbx_description
1 polymer ?
#
loop_
_entity_poly.entity_id
_entity_poly.type
_entity_poly.pdbx_seq_one_letter_code
_entity_poly.pdbx_strand_id
1 'polypeptide(L)'
;MAAKDLEQSAELKALYSGEAYGRKQIAYADQHHAGVMQVVSLESKSIAGKTHFDIKLAPDQRSQNNSFVMESSYNGHTANEIAQLRVRWMLLNEALPKDLGRFFPAQITDAYGHRVTIENSIFPELWVKLQSQSRSFLPKAWLWAVYHLKQSQLVEDVLALELGPIKDKVMPVRFRGRRRQSYVNQEPFTIDVMGNCPLSV
;
A
#
# COMPACT_ATOMS: atom_id res chain seq x y z
N MET A 1 0.90 -36.03 32.62
CA MET A 1 1.44 -36.04 31.25
C MET A 1 1.74 -34.62 30.73
N ALA A 2 2.08 -33.65 31.59
CA ALA A 2 2.16 -32.22 31.24
C ALA A 2 3.58 -31.63 31.21
N ALA A 3 4.57 -32.29 31.82
CA ALA A 3 5.94 -31.78 31.91
C ALA A 3 6.73 -31.89 30.60
N LYS A 4 6.50 -32.97 29.83
CA LYS A 4 7.18 -33.21 28.54
C LYS A 4 6.81 -32.21 27.44
N ASP A 5 5.57 -31.70 27.45
CA ASP A 5 5.11 -30.71 26.47
C ASP A 5 5.72 -29.32 26.70
N LEU A 6 5.97 -28.96 27.96
CA LEU A 6 6.57 -27.66 28.31
C LEU A 6 8.06 -27.62 27.95
N GLU A 7 8.81 -28.69 28.22
CA GLU A 7 10.22 -28.82 27.80
C GLU A 7 10.37 -28.82 26.28
N GLN A 8 9.55 -29.59 25.55
CA GLN A 8 9.58 -29.58 24.09
C GLN A 8 9.20 -28.21 23.51
N SER A 9 8.24 -27.50 24.11
CA SER A 9 7.88 -26.14 23.68
C SER A 9 9.00 -25.12 23.96
N ALA A 10 9.77 -25.31 25.04
CA ALA A 10 10.91 -24.47 25.39
C ALA A 10 12.12 -24.74 24.48
N GLU A 11 12.38 -26.01 24.15
CA GLU A 11 13.41 -26.42 23.18
C GLU A 11 13.08 -25.89 21.77
N LEU A 12 11.82 -25.99 21.34
CA LEU A 12 11.38 -25.42 20.06
C LEU A 12 11.50 -23.90 20.03
N LYS A 13 11.21 -23.20 21.14
CA LYS A 13 11.44 -21.75 21.26
C LYS A 13 12.93 -21.39 21.22
N ALA A 14 13.80 -22.22 21.77
CA ALA A 14 15.25 -22.01 21.78
C ALA A 14 15.91 -22.21 20.39
N LEU A 15 15.27 -22.97 19.50
CA LEU A 15 15.73 -23.14 18.11
C LEU A 15 15.48 -21.91 17.22
N TYR A 16 14.60 -21.00 17.63
CA TYR A 16 14.38 -19.73 16.94
C TYR A 16 15.22 -18.65 17.61
N SER A 17 16.35 -18.29 16.99
CA SER A 17 17.10 -17.10 17.41
C SER A 17 16.17 -15.87 17.34
N GLY A 18 15.89 -15.28 18.50
CA GLY A 18 14.96 -14.15 18.65
C GLY A 18 15.33 -12.90 17.84
N GLU A 19 16.45 -12.91 17.13
CA GLU A 19 16.93 -11.84 16.26
C GLU A 19 16.25 -11.81 14.87
N ALA A 20 15.53 -12.86 14.46
CA ALA A 20 14.94 -12.93 13.12
C ALA A 20 13.60 -12.18 12.95
N TYR A 21 12.93 -11.77 14.03
CA TYR A 21 11.62 -11.09 13.95
C TYR A 21 11.74 -9.61 13.54
N GLY A 22 12.87 -8.96 13.84
CA GLY A 22 13.07 -7.53 13.56
C GLY A 22 13.15 -7.15 12.08
N ARG A 23 12.99 -8.10 11.14
CA ARG A 23 13.09 -7.86 9.69
C ARG A 23 11.97 -8.47 8.85
N LYS A 24 10.99 -9.17 9.43
CA LYS A 24 9.87 -9.70 8.64
C LYS A 24 8.85 -8.61 8.36
N GLN A 25 8.72 -8.28 7.08
CA GLN A 25 7.69 -7.41 6.54
C GLN A 25 6.50 -8.24 6.09
N ILE A 26 5.30 -7.71 6.27
CA ILE A 26 4.07 -8.34 5.79
C ILE A 26 3.18 -7.30 5.11
N ALA A 27 2.50 -7.71 4.04
CA ALA A 27 1.37 -6.94 3.52
C ALA A 27 0.22 -7.05 4.51
N TYR A 28 -0.28 -5.91 4.96
CA TYR A 28 -1.41 -5.82 5.88
C TYR A 28 -2.48 -4.92 5.28
N ALA A 29 -3.73 -5.35 5.44
CA ALA A 29 -4.90 -4.58 5.04
C ALA A 29 -6.06 -4.91 6.00
N ASP A 30 -6.54 -3.92 6.72
CA ASP A 30 -7.71 -4.00 7.59
C ASP A 30 -8.45 -2.65 7.57
N GLN A 31 -9.78 -2.68 7.45
CA GLN A 31 -10.75 -1.58 7.37
C GLN A 31 -10.25 -0.18 6.91
N HIS A 32 -9.35 0.47 7.66
CA HIS A 32 -8.84 1.82 7.40
C HIS A 32 -7.32 1.90 7.12
N HIS A 33 -6.61 0.78 7.14
CA HIS A 33 -5.16 0.72 6.99
C HIS A 33 -4.78 -0.35 5.96
N ALA A 34 -3.98 0.04 4.98
CA ALA A 34 -3.31 -0.89 4.09
C ALA A 34 -1.86 -0.45 3.87
N GLY A 35 -0.93 -1.40 3.82
CA GLY A 35 0.48 -1.13 3.61
C GLY A 35 1.38 -2.29 3.98
N VAL A 36 2.69 -2.09 3.80
CA VAL A 36 3.72 -3.01 4.30
C VAL A 36 4.02 -2.64 5.75
N MET A 37 3.91 -3.63 6.64
CA MET A 37 4.12 -3.48 8.06
C MET A 37 5.31 -4.33 8.52
N GLN A 38 6.07 -3.82 9.47
CA GLN A 38 7.11 -4.54 10.18
C GLN A 38 6.47 -5.33 11.33
N VAL A 39 6.78 -6.61 11.43
CA VAL A 39 6.44 -7.40 12.63
C VAL A 39 7.33 -6.93 13.78
N VAL A 40 6.71 -6.39 14.83
CA VAL A 40 7.37 -5.87 16.04
C VAL A 40 7.51 -6.96 17.08
N SER A 41 6.46 -7.76 17.27
CA SER A 41 6.47 -8.89 18.20
C SER A 41 5.50 -9.98 17.77
N LEU A 42 5.83 -11.21 18.15
CA LEU A 42 4.98 -12.39 18.02
C LEU A 42 4.92 -13.07 19.39
N GLU A 43 3.78 -12.99 20.06
CA GLU A 43 3.55 -13.70 21.32
C GLU A 43 2.68 -14.93 21.04
N SER A 44 3.10 -16.09 21.55
CA SER A 44 2.29 -17.32 21.47
C SER A 44 1.70 -17.66 22.82
N LYS A 45 0.37 -17.81 22.87
CA LYS A 45 -0.39 -18.19 24.06
C LYS A 45 -1.16 -19.47 23.79
N SER A 46 -1.09 -20.45 24.69
CA SER A 46 -1.97 -21.61 24.64
C SER A 46 -3.20 -21.33 25.49
N ILE A 47 -4.36 -21.17 24.85
CA ILE A 47 -5.64 -20.94 25.52
C ILE A 47 -6.54 -22.13 25.19
N ALA A 48 -6.96 -22.87 26.22
CA ALA A 48 -7.83 -24.04 26.08
C ALA A 48 -7.31 -25.08 25.07
N GLY A 49 -6.01 -25.35 25.07
CA GLY A 49 -5.37 -26.32 24.15
C GLY A 49 -5.22 -25.82 22.71
N LYS A 50 -5.55 -24.56 22.42
CA LYS A 50 -5.35 -23.92 21.12
C LYS A 50 -4.23 -22.89 21.20
N THR A 51 -3.28 -22.98 20.28
CA THR A 51 -2.23 -21.97 20.11
C THR A 51 -2.82 -20.72 19.47
N HIS A 52 -2.75 -19.61 20.19
CA HIS A 52 -3.07 -18.26 19.74
C HIS A 52 -1.77 -17.50 19.50
N PHE A 53 -1.75 -16.66 18.47
CA PHE A 53 -0.63 -15.80 18.13
C PHE A 53 -1.09 -14.34 18.16
N ASP A 54 -0.51 -13.56 19.06
CA ASP A 54 -0.68 -12.11 19.09
C ASP A 54 0.48 -11.48 18.32
N ILE A 55 0.17 -10.86 17.17
CA ILE A 55 1.16 -10.21 16.31
C ILE A 55 1.03 -8.70 16.46
N LYS A 56 2.10 -8.03 16.91
CA LYS A 56 2.16 -6.56 16.89
C LYS A 56 2.84 -6.09 15.62
N LEU A 57 2.20 -5.17 14.92
CA LEU A 57 2.65 -4.61 13.66
C LEU A 57 2.93 -3.12 13.83
N ALA A 58 3.98 -2.61 13.19
CA ALA A 58 4.24 -1.20 13.05
C ALA A 58 4.46 -0.85 11.57
N PRO A 59 4.13 0.36 11.12
CA PRO A 59 4.48 0.82 9.78
C PRO A 59 5.97 0.66 9.51
N ASP A 60 6.34 0.10 8.35
CA ASP A 60 7.75 0.03 7.98
C ASP A 60 8.26 1.41 7.54
N GLN A 61 8.99 2.07 8.44
CA GLN A 61 9.62 3.36 8.14
C GLN A 61 10.70 3.27 7.05
N ARG A 62 11.23 2.07 6.71
CA ARG A 62 12.27 1.92 5.68
C ARG A 62 11.71 1.90 4.26
N SER A 63 10.57 1.25 4.01
CA SER A 63 9.83 1.37 2.74
C SER A 63 9.46 2.82 2.42
N GLN A 64 9.30 3.66 3.45
CA GLN A 64 9.05 5.09 3.35
C GLN A 64 10.33 5.95 3.29
N ASN A 65 11.51 5.39 3.64
CA ASN A 65 12.79 6.10 3.72
C ASN A 65 13.78 5.78 2.59
N ASN A 66 13.45 4.90 1.64
CA ASN A 66 14.34 4.60 0.53
C ASN A 66 14.22 5.67 -0.58
N SER A 67 14.62 6.89 -0.23
CA SER A 67 14.64 8.12 -1.02
C SER A 67 15.82 8.16 -2.01
N PHE A 68 15.96 7.13 -2.84
CA PHE A 68 16.91 7.16 -3.97
C PHE A 68 16.23 7.27 -5.34
N VAL A 69 14.91 7.18 -5.41
CA VAL A 69 14.17 7.63 -6.59
C VAL A 69 13.91 9.11 -6.38
N MET A 70 14.79 9.93 -6.95
CA MET A 70 14.81 11.38 -6.81
C MET A 70 13.40 11.99 -6.84
N GLU A 71 13.15 12.96 -5.96
CA GLU A 71 12.15 14.01 -6.15
C GLU A 71 12.54 14.91 -7.35
N SER A 72 12.73 14.30 -8.53
CA SER A 72 13.18 14.98 -9.73
C SER A 72 12.04 15.76 -10.33
N SER A 73 12.22 17.07 -10.44
CA SER A 73 11.51 17.83 -11.45
C SER A 73 11.90 17.33 -12.84
N TYR A 74 10.93 17.17 -13.74
CA TYR A 74 11.17 16.69 -15.10
C TYR A 74 10.33 17.49 -16.10
N ASN A 75 10.95 17.93 -17.20
CA ASN A 75 10.31 18.73 -18.26
C ASN A 75 9.44 19.89 -17.76
N GLY A 76 9.92 20.63 -16.76
CA GLY A 76 9.21 21.79 -16.19
C GLY A 76 8.13 21.44 -15.16
N HIS A 77 7.88 20.15 -14.89
CA HIS A 77 7.03 19.74 -13.78
C HIS A 77 7.83 19.59 -12.50
N THR A 78 7.32 20.15 -11.41
CA THR A 78 7.79 19.92 -10.06
C THR A 78 7.50 18.48 -9.62
N ALA A 79 8.24 17.99 -8.61
CA ALA A 79 7.95 16.67 -8.03
C ALA A 79 6.49 16.54 -7.56
N ASN A 80 5.87 17.62 -7.08
CA ASN A 80 4.48 17.67 -6.64
C ASN A 80 3.47 17.51 -7.78
N GLU A 81 3.68 18.21 -8.89
CA GLU A 81 2.85 18.06 -10.09
C GLU A 81 2.97 16.64 -10.66
N ILE A 82 4.19 16.08 -10.67
CA ILE A 82 4.42 14.71 -11.12
C ILE A 82 3.64 13.72 -10.24
N ALA A 83 3.69 13.87 -8.91
CA ALA A 83 2.92 12.99 -8.02
C ALA A 83 1.42 13.13 -8.23
N GLN A 84 0.90 14.36 -8.43
CA GLN A 84 -0.51 14.56 -8.74
C GLN A 84 -0.91 13.89 -10.06
N LEU A 85 -0.11 14.04 -11.12
CA LEU A 85 -0.34 13.34 -12.40
C LEU A 85 -0.34 11.82 -12.23
N ARG A 86 0.59 11.28 -11.44
CA ARG A 86 0.65 9.83 -11.16
C ARG A 86 -0.53 9.34 -10.35
N VAL A 87 -1.04 10.12 -9.39
CA VAL A 87 -2.28 9.80 -8.66
C VAL A 87 -3.47 9.78 -9.61
N ARG A 88 -3.59 10.77 -10.50
CA ARG A 88 -4.66 10.81 -11.52
C ARG A 88 -4.59 9.61 -12.46
N TRP A 89 -3.40 9.28 -12.97
CA TRP A 89 -3.21 8.09 -13.79
C TRP A 89 -3.58 6.80 -13.05
N MET A 90 -3.11 6.65 -11.81
CA MET A 90 -3.38 5.45 -11.00
C MET A 90 -4.87 5.28 -10.67
N LEU A 91 -5.52 6.34 -10.19
CA LEU A 91 -6.89 6.28 -9.67
C LEU A 91 -7.98 6.58 -10.70
N LEU A 92 -7.70 7.39 -11.73
CA LEU A 92 -8.67 7.83 -12.73
C LEU A 92 -8.42 7.25 -14.13
N ASN A 93 -7.33 6.49 -14.31
CA ASN A 93 -6.92 5.98 -15.63
C ASN A 93 -6.68 7.08 -16.67
N GLU A 94 -6.25 8.26 -16.22
CA GLU A 94 -5.89 9.36 -17.10
C GLU A 94 -4.48 9.18 -17.69
N ALA A 95 -4.33 9.47 -18.98
CA ALA A 95 -3.04 9.33 -19.64
C ALA A 95 -2.00 10.30 -19.04
N LEU A 96 -0.81 9.78 -18.75
CA LEU A 96 0.34 10.62 -18.42
C LEU A 96 0.85 11.33 -19.70
N PRO A 97 1.42 12.54 -19.57
CA PRO A 97 2.14 13.16 -20.68
C PRO A 97 3.21 12.20 -21.23
N LYS A 98 3.35 12.13 -22.56
CA LYS A 98 4.19 11.13 -23.25
C LYS A 98 5.64 11.10 -22.74
N ASP A 99 6.16 12.25 -22.39
CA ASP A 99 7.55 12.39 -21.94
C ASP A 99 7.73 11.89 -20.50
N LEU A 100 6.70 12.00 -19.67
CA LEU A 100 6.65 11.44 -18.31
C LEU A 100 6.45 9.92 -18.33
N GLY A 101 5.59 9.41 -19.22
CA GLY A 101 5.27 7.98 -19.28
C GLY A 101 6.48 7.07 -19.55
N ARG A 102 7.52 7.56 -20.25
CA ARG A 102 8.77 6.81 -20.49
C ARG A 102 9.73 6.79 -19.31
N PHE A 103 9.72 7.83 -18.48
CA PHE A 103 10.72 8.01 -17.42
C PHE A 103 10.27 7.50 -16.06
N PHE A 104 8.97 7.33 -15.83
CA PHE A 104 8.41 6.94 -14.54
C PHE A 104 7.66 5.62 -14.62
N PRO A 105 8.35 4.46 -14.75
CA PRO A 105 7.68 3.21 -14.44
C PRO A 105 7.25 3.30 -12.97
N ALA A 106 5.96 3.11 -12.70
CA ALA A 106 5.47 3.02 -11.34
C ALA A 106 5.88 1.68 -10.73
N GLN A 107 7.19 1.54 -10.50
CA GLN A 107 7.77 0.43 -9.79
C GLN A 107 7.42 0.59 -8.32
N ILE A 108 6.69 -0.37 -7.79
CA ILE A 108 6.52 -0.56 -6.36
C ILE A 108 7.39 -1.73 -5.93
N THR A 109 7.84 -1.69 -4.68
CA THR A 109 8.38 -2.88 -4.03
C THR A 109 7.24 -3.55 -3.28
N ASP A 110 6.99 -4.83 -3.58
CA ASP A 110 5.99 -5.59 -2.83
C ASP A 110 6.49 -5.93 -1.41
N ALA A 111 5.63 -6.52 -0.59
CA ALA A 111 5.97 -6.92 0.78
C ALA A 111 7.13 -7.94 0.88
N TYR A 112 7.53 -8.56 -0.24
CA TYR A 112 8.60 -9.55 -0.31
C TYR A 112 9.88 -8.99 -0.95
N GLY A 113 9.90 -7.70 -1.29
CA GLY A 113 11.06 -7.04 -1.87
C GLY A 113 11.14 -7.13 -3.40
N HIS A 114 10.12 -7.66 -4.09
CA HIS A 114 10.11 -7.72 -5.54
C HIS A 114 9.69 -6.38 -6.14
N ARG A 115 10.35 -5.98 -7.22
CA ARG A 115 9.94 -4.81 -8.02
C ARG A 115 8.81 -5.20 -8.95
N VAL A 116 7.65 -4.60 -8.76
CA VAL A 116 6.47 -4.76 -9.62
C VAL A 116 6.23 -3.46 -10.37
N THR A 117 6.18 -3.52 -11.69
CA THR A 117 5.83 -2.37 -12.53
C THR A 117 4.31 -2.26 -12.63
N ILE A 118 3.76 -1.13 -12.24
CA ILE A 118 2.39 -0.76 -12.55
C ILE A 118 2.41 -0.12 -13.93
N GLU A 119 1.79 -0.77 -14.91
CA GLU A 119 1.76 -0.32 -16.31
C GLU A 119 0.46 0.43 -16.65
N ASN A 120 -0.60 0.19 -15.87
CA ASN A 120 -1.94 0.74 -16.09
C ASN A 120 -2.57 1.21 -14.78
N SER A 121 -3.72 1.89 -14.88
CA SER A 121 -4.56 2.16 -13.70
C SER A 121 -4.87 0.87 -12.93
N ILE A 122 -4.96 0.99 -11.60
CA ILE A 122 -5.09 -0.16 -10.70
C ILE A 122 -6.50 -0.73 -10.62
N PHE A 123 -7.52 0.03 -11.01
CA PHE A 123 -8.92 -0.39 -10.89
C PHE A 123 -9.44 -1.26 -12.04
N PRO A 124 -9.14 -1.00 -13.32
CA PRO A 124 -9.59 -1.86 -14.42
C PRO A 124 -9.12 -3.31 -14.27
N GLU A 125 -7.84 -3.52 -13.93
CA GLU A 125 -7.30 -4.88 -13.71
C GLU A 125 -8.00 -5.58 -12.55
N LEU A 126 -8.24 -4.86 -11.45
CA LEU A 126 -8.94 -5.40 -10.30
C LEU A 126 -10.41 -5.71 -10.63
N TRP A 127 -11.06 -4.87 -11.45
CA TRP A 127 -12.44 -5.04 -11.88
C TRP A 127 -12.60 -6.32 -12.70
N VAL A 128 -11.68 -6.61 -13.63
CA VAL A 128 -11.69 -7.87 -14.40
C VAL A 128 -11.70 -9.10 -13.48
N LYS A 129 -10.95 -9.05 -12.38
CA LYS A 129 -10.84 -10.16 -11.41
C LYS A 129 -12.06 -10.28 -10.49
N LEU A 130 -12.73 -9.17 -10.17
CA LEU A 130 -13.72 -9.10 -9.10
C LEU A 130 -15.12 -8.67 -9.56
N GLN A 131 -15.36 -8.41 -10.84
CA GLN A 131 -16.68 -7.98 -11.34
C GLN A 131 -17.81 -8.97 -11.03
N SER A 132 -17.49 -10.27 -10.92
CA SER A 132 -18.44 -11.32 -10.49
C SER A 132 -18.83 -11.22 -9.01
N GLN A 133 -18.05 -10.50 -8.21
CA GLN A 133 -18.24 -10.26 -6.78
C GLN A 133 -18.41 -8.74 -6.51
N SER A 134 -19.25 -8.08 -7.29
CA SER A 134 -19.43 -6.62 -7.31
C SER A 134 -19.60 -5.97 -5.93
N ARG A 135 -20.29 -6.64 -4.99
CA ARG A 135 -20.46 -6.17 -3.59
C ARG A 135 -19.15 -6.07 -2.82
N SER A 136 -18.17 -6.93 -3.13
CA SER A 136 -16.86 -6.96 -2.48
C SER A 136 -15.82 -6.08 -3.17
N PHE A 137 -16.14 -5.58 -4.38
CA PHE A 137 -15.20 -4.83 -5.19
C PHE A 137 -14.78 -3.52 -4.50
N LEU A 138 -15.73 -2.66 -4.11
CA LEU A 138 -15.39 -1.33 -3.56
C LEU A 138 -14.50 -1.39 -2.31
N PRO A 139 -14.77 -2.24 -1.30
CA PRO A 139 -13.86 -2.37 -0.16
C PRO A 139 -12.46 -2.86 -0.55
N LYS A 140 -12.36 -3.84 -1.46
CA LYS A 140 -11.07 -4.36 -1.94
C LYS A 140 -10.33 -3.33 -2.77
N ALA A 141 -11.03 -2.60 -3.63
CA ALA A 141 -10.51 -1.50 -4.44
C ALA A 141 -9.97 -0.37 -3.57
N TRP A 142 -10.66 -0.05 -2.47
CA TRP A 142 -10.19 0.95 -1.52
C TRP A 142 -8.84 0.54 -0.90
N LEU A 143 -8.76 -0.69 -0.37
CA LEU A 143 -7.51 -1.20 0.22
C LEU A 143 -6.38 -1.28 -0.82
N TRP A 144 -6.70 -1.71 -2.03
CA TRP A 144 -5.78 -1.79 -3.16
C TRP A 144 -5.22 -0.41 -3.50
N ALA A 145 -6.07 0.61 -3.60
CA ALA A 145 -5.67 1.98 -3.85
C ALA A 145 -4.75 2.51 -2.74
N VAL A 146 -5.12 2.37 -1.47
CA VAL A 146 -4.30 2.83 -0.35
C VAL A 146 -2.93 2.14 -0.35
N TYR A 147 -2.90 0.83 -0.59
CA TYR A 147 -1.66 0.07 -0.72
C TYR A 147 -0.76 0.63 -1.83
N HIS A 148 -1.28 0.76 -3.05
CA HIS A 148 -0.49 1.25 -4.19
C HIS A 148 -0.03 2.69 -4.04
N LEU A 149 -0.88 3.57 -3.51
CA LEU A 149 -0.55 4.99 -3.28
C LEU A 149 0.62 5.15 -2.29
N LYS A 150 0.60 4.37 -1.20
CA LYS A 150 1.67 4.40 -0.18
C LYS A 150 2.94 3.71 -0.67
N GLN A 151 2.83 2.55 -1.31
CA GLN A 151 3.99 1.82 -1.83
C GLN A 151 4.68 2.54 -2.99
N SER A 152 3.94 3.32 -3.77
CA SER A 152 4.50 4.18 -4.82
C SER A 152 5.08 5.49 -4.28
N GLN A 153 5.04 5.70 -2.95
CA GLN A 153 5.47 6.92 -2.26
C GLN A 153 4.80 8.18 -2.81
N LEU A 154 3.59 8.05 -3.37
CA LEU A 154 2.83 9.20 -3.88
C LEU A 154 2.24 10.01 -2.74
N VAL A 155 1.89 9.35 -1.64
CA VAL A 155 1.40 9.95 -0.40
C VAL A 155 1.94 9.21 0.82
N GLU A 156 2.12 9.94 1.90
CA GLU A 156 2.37 9.40 3.24
C GLU A 156 1.03 9.06 3.90
N ASP A 157 0.10 10.01 3.86
CA ASP A 157 -1.24 9.87 4.46
C ASP A 157 -2.34 9.93 3.41
N VAL A 158 -3.34 9.07 3.57
CA VAL A 158 -4.61 9.16 2.85
C VAL A 158 -5.59 9.85 3.77
N LEU A 159 -5.95 11.09 3.43
CA LEU A 159 -6.87 11.92 4.23
C LEU A 159 -8.33 11.60 3.89
N ALA A 160 -8.62 11.35 2.62
CA ALA A 160 -9.92 10.89 2.14
C ALA A 160 -9.76 10.05 0.87
N LEU A 161 -10.48 8.94 0.78
CA LEU A 161 -10.64 8.18 -0.46
C LEU A 161 -12.07 7.67 -0.52
N GLU A 162 -12.83 8.18 -1.48
CA GLU A 162 -14.22 7.82 -1.72
C GLU A 162 -14.33 7.18 -3.11
N LEU A 163 -14.84 5.96 -3.14
CA LEU A 163 -15.14 5.23 -4.36
C LEU A 163 -16.67 5.18 -4.52
N GLY A 164 -17.16 5.84 -5.57
CA GLY A 164 -18.57 5.97 -5.85
C GLY A 164 -19.21 4.69 -6.41
N PRO A 165 -20.55 4.65 -6.50
CA PRO A 165 -21.26 3.55 -7.12
C PRO A 165 -20.88 3.43 -8.61
N ILE A 166 -20.65 2.20 -9.06
CA ILE A 166 -20.29 1.92 -10.44
C ILE A 166 -21.55 1.98 -11.31
N LYS A 167 -21.51 2.81 -12.36
CA LYS A 167 -22.56 2.91 -13.38
C LYS A 167 -21.92 2.88 -14.74
N ASP A 168 -22.44 2.08 -15.66
CA ASP A 168 -21.93 1.96 -17.04
C ASP A 168 -20.42 1.70 -17.12
N LYS A 169 -19.91 0.86 -16.19
CA LYS A 169 -18.47 0.55 -16.03
C LYS A 169 -17.59 1.77 -15.74
N VAL A 170 -18.16 2.82 -15.16
CA VAL A 170 -17.44 4.00 -14.68
C VAL A 170 -17.60 4.11 -13.17
N MET A 171 -16.49 4.35 -12.47
CA MET A 171 -16.45 4.54 -11.03
C MET A 171 -16.01 5.97 -10.70
N PRO A 172 -16.86 6.80 -10.07
CA PRO A 172 -16.44 8.09 -9.54
C PRO A 172 -15.40 7.90 -8.42
N VAL A 173 -14.37 8.73 -8.41
CA VAL A 173 -13.31 8.70 -7.40
C VAL A 173 -13.06 10.11 -6.87
N ARG A 174 -13.03 10.24 -5.56
CA ARG A 174 -12.53 11.44 -4.87
C ARG A 174 -11.41 11.03 -3.93
N PHE A 175 -10.29 11.72 -4.04
CA PHE A 175 -9.10 11.42 -3.29
C PHE A 175 -8.47 12.69 -2.75
N ARG A 176 -8.08 12.64 -1.48
CA ARG A 176 -7.25 13.63 -0.84
C ARG A 176 -6.15 12.92 -0.06
N GLY A 177 -4.91 13.25 -0.35
CA GLY A 177 -3.77 12.65 0.33
C GLY A 177 -2.65 13.66 0.56
N ARG A 178 -1.84 13.40 1.58
CA ARG A 178 -0.73 14.26 1.98
C ARG A 178 0.57 13.58 1.61
N ARG A 179 1.44 14.31 0.91
CA ARG A 179 2.81 13.87 0.63
C ARG A 179 3.66 13.98 1.88
N ARG A 180 4.75 13.21 1.89
CA ARG A 180 5.82 13.39 2.87
C ARG A 180 6.32 14.83 2.82
N GLN A 181 6.62 15.37 4.00
CA GLN A 181 7.26 16.67 4.13
C GLN A 181 8.72 16.57 3.64
N SER A 182 9.07 17.30 2.56
CA SER A 182 10.45 17.34 2.06
C SER A 182 11.35 18.27 2.91
N TYR A 183 10.78 19.33 3.51
CA TYR A 183 11.51 20.30 4.33
C TYR A 183 10.73 20.70 5.58
N VAL A 184 11.40 20.77 6.73
CA VAL A 184 10.79 21.07 8.05
C VAL A 184 10.06 22.43 8.08
N ASN A 185 10.52 23.40 7.29
CA ASN A 185 9.97 24.75 7.22
C ASN A 185 8.86 24.93 6.18
N GLN A 186 8.42 23.86 5.51
CA GLN A 186 7.37 23.90 4.50
C GLN A 186 6.25 22.92 4.84
N GLU A 187 5.01 23.38 4.75
CA GLU A 187 3.85 22.50 4.90
C GLU A 187 3.87 21.37 3.85
N PRO A 188 3.51 20.13 4.21
CA PRO A 188 3.51 19.02 3.27
C PRO A 188 2.47 19.24 2.16
N PHE A 189 2.86 18.95 0.91
CA PHE A 189 1.97 19.13 -0.23
C PHE A 189 0.76 18.19 -0.15
N THR A 190 -0.44 18.74 -0.37
CA THR A 190 -1.68 17.97 -0.41
C THR A 190 -2.11 17.76 -1.86
N ILE A 191 -2.33 16.50 -2.24
CA ILE A 191 -2.90 16.10 -3.51
C ILE A 191 -4.42 16.03 -3.34
N ASP A 192 -5.16 16.73 -4.19
CA ASP A 192 -6.62 16.64 -4.31
C ASP A 192 -6.98 16.25 -5.76
N VAL A 193 -7.70 15.14 -5.90
CA VAL A 193 -8.08 14.56 -7.18
C VAL A 193 -9.54 14.14 -7.12
N MET A 194 -10.31 14.58 -8.11
CA MET A 194 -11.69 14.17 -8.32
C MET A 194 -11.89 13.86 -9.80
N GLY A 195 -12.56 12.75 -10.10
CA GLY A 195 -12.84 12.36 -11.47
C GLY A 195 -13.53 11.01 -11.57
N ASN A 196 -13.55 10.47 -12.78
CA ASN A 196 -14.19 9.21 -13.09
C ASN A 196 -13.14 8.23 -13.62
N CYS A 197 -13.11 7.02 -13.05
CA CYS A 197 -12.28 5.92 -13.53
C CYS A 197 -13.11 5.02 -14.46
N PRO A 198 -12.81 4.95 -15.77
CA PRO A 198 -13.35 3.90 -16.62
C PRO A 198 -12.77 2.54 -16.20
N LEU A 199 -13.63 1.52 -16.08
CA LEU A 199 -13.27 0.15 -15.67
C LEU A 199 -13.24 -0.84 -16.84
N SER A 200 -13.72 -0.41 -18.01
CA SER A 200 -13.56 -1.17 -19.26
C SER A 200 -12.20 -0.84 -19.88
N VAL A 201 -11.42 -1.88 -20.15
CA VAL A 201 -10.28 -1.86 -21.08
C VAL A 201 -10.80 -2.14 -22.48
#